data_AF-A0A0K2T729-F1
#
_entry.id   AF-A0A0K2T729-F1
#
_cell.length_a   1.000
_cell.length_b   1.000
_cell.length_c   1.000
_cell.angle_alpha   90.00
_cell.angle_beta   90.00
_cell.angle_gamma   90.00
#
_symmetry.space_group_name_H-M   'P 1'
#
loop_
_entity.id
_entity.type
_entity.pdbx_description
1 polymer ?
#
loop_
_entity_poly.entity_id
_entity_poly.type
_entity_poly.pdbx_seq_one_letter_code
_entity_poly.pdbx_strand_id
1 'polypeptide(L)' 'MTPVLSRIALSKVLGSHRMGVRNFTYKGVVTGPARVKVSNTEKCIHLSLIFIGIIGVPAYISYNIRNYRK' A
#
# COMPACT_ATOMS: atom_id res chain seq x y z
N MET A 1 -29.51 35.25 -31.27
CA MET A 1 -30.37 34.68 -30.21
C MET A 1 -30.36 33.16 -30.41
N THR A 2 -29.75 32.36 -29.55
CA THR A 2 -30.34 31.99 -28.27
C THR A 2 -29.33 32.04 -27.12
N PRO A 3 -29.31 33.14 -26.32
CA PRO A 3 -28.48 33.22 -25.11
C PRO A 3 -28.90 32.21 -24.03
N VAL A 4 -30.03 31.53 -24.22
CA VAL A 4 -30.55 30.48 -23.33
C VAL A 4 -29.74 29.19 -23.48
N LEU A 5 -29.39 28.81 -24.71
CA LEU A 5 -28.64 27.57 -24.98
C LEU A 5 -27.20 27.66 -24.44
N SER A 6 -26.54 28.81 -24.56
CA SER A 6 -25.20 29.00 -23.97
C SER A 6 -25.24 28.98 -22.44
N ARG A 7 -26.29 29.53 -21.82
CA ARG A 7 -26.48 29.48 -20.36
C ARG A 7 -26.76 28.08 -19.83
N ILE A 8 -27.52 27.26 -20.56
CA ILE A 8 -27.77 25.85 -20.21
C ILE A 8 -26.50 25.00 -20.39
N ALA A 9 -25.72 25.25 -21.43
CA ALA A 9 -24.43 24.59 -21.63
C ALA A 9 -23.42 24.99 -20.54
N LEU A 10 -23.36 26.27 -20.20
CA LEU A 10 -22.50 26.79 -19.14
C LEU A 10 -22.90 26.26 -17.76
N SER A 11 -24.20 26.13 -17.46
CA SER A 11 -24.67 25.56 -16.19
C SER A 11 -24.38 24.07 -16.06
N LYS A 12 -24.40 23.30 -17.15
CA LYS A 12 -23.95 21.89 -17.16
C LYS A 12 -22.44 21.74 -16.99
N VAL A 13 -21.65 22.60 -17.62
CA VAL A 13 -20.17 22.60 -17.45
C VAL A 13 -19.78 23.00 -16.03
N LEU A 14 -20.41 24.04 -15.47
CA LEU A 14 -20.18 24.48 -14.09
C LEU A 14 -20.75 23.49 -13.05
N GLY A 15 -21.80 22.74 -13.38
CA GLY A 15 -22.35 21.68 -12.54
C GLY A 15 -21.46 20.43 -12.42
N SER A 16 -20.55 20.22 -13.37
CA SER A 16 -19.67 19.04 -13.43
C SER A 16 -18.43 19.14 -12.54
N HIS A 17 -18.20 20.29 -11.90
CA HIS A 17 -17.05 20.52 -11.01
C HIS A 17 -17.36 20.42 -9.51
N ARG A 18 -18.52 19.87 -9.14
CA ARG A 18 -18.67 19.26 -7.82
C ARG A 18 -17.97 17.91 -7.86
N MET A 19 -16.63 17.94 -7.84
CA MET A 19 -15.86 16.78 -7.41
C MET A 19 -16.41 16.43 -6.04
N GLY A 20 -17.27 15.41 -5.98
CA GLY A 20 -17.71 14.85 -4.72
C GLY A 20 -16.44 14.52 -3.98
N VAL A 21 -16.13 15.29 -2.94
CA VAL A 21 -15.12 14.93 -1.97
C VAL A 21 -15.58 13.59 -1.46
N ARG A 22 -15.01 12.52 -2.01
CA ARG A 22 -15.25 11.17 -1.54
C ARG A 22 -14.65 11.19 -0.16
N ASN A 23 -15.47 11.43 0.86
CA ASN A 23 -15.08 11.30 2.25
C ASN A 23 -14.67 9.85 2.44
N PHE A 24 -13.39 9.58 2.24
CA PHE A 24 -12.79 8.28 2.41
C PHE A 24 -12.72 8.05 3.92
N THR A 25 -13.86 7.66 4.49
CA THR A 25 -13.91 7.20 5.87
C THR A 25 -13.26 5.83 5.86
N TYR A 26 -12.03 5.75 6.35
CA TYR A 26 -11.44 4.47 6.73
C TYR A 26 -12.36 3.86 7.80
N LYS A 27 -13.34 3.06 7.38
CA LYS A 27 -13.96 2.11 8.30
C LYS A 27 -12.88 1.11 8.62
N GLY A 28 -12.26 1.27 9.80
CA GLY A 28 -11.29 0.30 10.29
C GLY A 28 -11.90 -1.09 10.19
N VAL A 29 -11.22 -2.00 9.51
CA VAL A 29 -11.63 -3.40 9.51
C VAL A 29 -11.49 -3.87 10.95
N VAL A 30 -12.62 -3.98 11.66
CA VAL A 30 -12.64 -4.52 13.01
C VAL A 30 -12.43 -6.03 12.87
N THR A 31 -11.19 -6.47 13.02
CA THR A 31 -10.87 -7.89 13.05
C THR A 31 -11.35 -8.47 14.38
N GLY A 32 -12.04 -9.60 14.33
CA GLY A 32 -12.35 -10.38 15.53
C GLY A 32 -11.08 -10.86 16.24
N PRO A 33 -11.21 -11.44 17.45
CA PRO A 33 -10.06 -11.93 18.20
C PRO A 33 -9.26 -12.96 17.38
N ALA A 34 -7.93 -12.95 17.54
CA ALA A 34 -7.05 -13.88 16.85
C ALA A 34 -7.46 -15.33 17.16
N ARG A 35 -7.68 -16.14 16.10
CA ARG A 35 -8.04 -17.56 16.27
C ARG A 35 -6.93 -18.38 16.91
N VAL A 36 -5.68 -17.98 16.71
CA VAL A 36 -4.49 -18.55 17.33
C VAL A 36 -3.66 -17.41 17.91
N LYS A 37 -3.31 -17.51 19.19
CA LYS A 37 -2.45 -16.52 19.85
C LYS A 37 -1.00 -16.84 19.52
N VAL A 38 -0.35 -15.95 18.77
CA VAL A 38 1.09 -16.04 18.52
C VAL A 38 1.82 -15.37 19.68
N SER A 39 2.65 -16.14 20.37
CA SER A 39 3.48 -15.66 21.46
C SER A 39 4.53 -14.66 20.97
N ASN A 40 5.04 -13.80 21.86
CA ASN A 40 6.10 -12.86 21.49
C ASN A 40 7.38 -13.61 21.06
N THR A 41 7.66 -14.76 21.67
CA THR A 41 8.78 -15.63 21.32
C THR A 41 8.66 -16.13 19.88
N GLU A 42 7.50 -16.62 19.47
CA GLU A 42 7.27 -17.05 18.08
C GLU A 42 7.45 -15.91 17.09
N LYS A 43 6.98 -14.69 17.42
CA LYS A 43 7.20 -13.51 16.57
C LYS A 43 8.68 -13.19 16.41
N CYS A 44 9.46 -13.22 17.50
CA CYS A 44 10.89 -12.94 17.47
C CYS A 44 11.67 -13.99 16.68
N ILE A 45 11.34 -15.28 16.84
CA ILE A 45 11.98 -16.37 16.09
C ILE A 45 11.64 -16.23 14.61
N HIS A 46 10.37 -15.99 14.29
CA HIS A 46 9.93 -15.83 12.90
C HIS A 46 10.62 -14.65 12.21
N LEU A 47 10.72 -13.50 12.89
CA LEU A 47 11.43 -12.33 12.38
C LEU A 47 12.91 -12.62 12.14
N SER A 48 13.57 -13.31 13.10
CA SER A 48 14.99 -13.68 12.98
C SER A 48 15.24 -14.59 11.78
N LEU A 49 14.38 -15.59 11.57
CA LEU A 49 14.49 -16.51 10.43
C LEU A 49 14.30 -15.79 9.09
N ILE A 50 13.31 -14.90 8.99
CA ILE A 50 13.10 -14.08 7.79
C ILE A 50 14.34 -13.21 7.52
N PHE A 51 14.87 -12.55 8.54
CA PHE A 51 16.01 -11.67 8.41
C PHE A 51 17.26 -12.41 7.88
N ILE A 52 17.55 -13.58 8.45
CA ILE A 52 18.66 -14.44 7.99
C ILE A 52 18.41 -14.92 6.57
N GLY A 53 17.18 -15.31 6.21
CA GLY A 53 16.85 -15.76 4.86
C GLY A 53 17.04 -14.66 3.80
N ILE A 54 16.61 -13.43 4.10
CA ILE A 54 16.73 -12.29 3.18
C ILE A 54 18.19 -11.85 3.01
N ILE A 55 18.96 -11.80 4.10
CA ILE A 55 20.32 -11.24 4.08
C ILE A 55 21.38 -12.30 3.81
N GLY A 56 21.14 -13.55 4.17
CA GLY A 56 22.13 -14.62 4.08
C GLY A 56 22.63 -14.86 2.66
N VAL A 57 21.73 -14.88 1.68
CA VAL A 57 22.10 -15.10 0.27
C VAL A 57 22.88 -13.91 -0.30
N PRO A 58 22.40 -12.64 -0.22
CA PRO A 58 23.19 -11.49 -0.64
C PRO A 58 24.54 -11.36 0.08
N ALA A 59 24.60 -11.67 1.38
CA ALA A 59 25.83 -11.61 2.16
C ALA A 59 26.84 -12.66 1.68
N TYR A 60 26.41 -13.89 1.42
CA TYR A 60 27.26 -14.95 0.89
C TYR A 60 27.82 -14.59 -0.50
N ILE A 61 26.97 -14.08 -1.40
CA ILE A 61 27.38 -13.67 -2.74
C ILE A 61 28.36 -12.49 -2.66
N SER A 62 28.06 -11.49 -1.84
CA SER A 62 28.91 -10.31 -1.66
C SER A 62 30.27 -10.68 -1.09
N TYR A 63 30.30 -11.62 -0.13
CA TYR A 63 31.54 -12.15 0.44
C TYR A 63 32.42 -12.83 -0.62
N ASN A 64 31.80 -13.57 -1.56
CA ASN A 64 32.51 -14.32 -2.59
C ASN A 64 32.77 -13.52 -3.88
N ILE A 65 32.40 -12.24 -3.95
CA ILE A 65 32.45 -11.46 -5.20
C ILE A 65 33.86 -11.38 -5.82
N ARG A 66 34.91 -11.45 -5.00
CA ARG A 66 36.31 -11.50 -5.45
C ARG A 66 36.66 -12.83 -6.12
N ASN A 67 36.09 -13.93 -5.65
CA ASN A 67 36.30 -15.27 -6.21
C ASN A 67 35.62 -15.42 -7.58
N TYR A 68 34.55 -14.66 -7.82
CA TYR A 68 33.83 -14.65 -9.09
C TYR A 68 34.47 -13.77 -10.17
N ARG A 69 35.38 -12.86 -9.81
CA ARG A 69 36.10 -11.95 -10.72
C ARG A 69 37.35 -12.59 -11.35
N LYS A 70 37.30 -13.87 -11.68
CA LYS A 70 38.35 -14.53 -12.46
C LYS A 70 38.29 -14.10 -13.92
#